data_AF-A0A3B9QGL3-F1
#
_entry.id   AF-A0A3B9QGL3-F1
#
_cell.length_a   1.000
_cell.length_b   1.000
_cell.length_c   1.000
_cell.angle_alpha   90.00
_cell.angle_beta   90.00
_cell.angle_gamma   90.00
#
_symmetry.space_group_name_H-M   'P 1'
#
loop_
_entity.id
_entity.type
_entity.pdbx_description
1 polymer ?
#
loop_
_entity_poly.entity_id
_entity_poly.type
_entity_poly.pdbx_seq_one_letter_code
_entity_poly.pdbx_strand_id
1 'polypeptide(L)' 'EYPSVTDQEVVEAFQLLCKTEGIIPALESAHALAWVVREAEELRDQVVLLNLSGRGDKDVDQMMDVLGTDNSQ' A
#
# COMPACT_ATOMS: atom_id res chain seq x y z
N GLU A 1 -16.54 12.33 2.49
CA GLU A 1 -16.20 12.12 1.06
C GLU A 1 -15.54 10.76 0.90
N TYR A 2 -15.40 10.25 -0.33
CA TYR A 2 -14.67 9.00 -0.61
C TYR A 2 -13.39 9.36 -1.37
N PRO A 3 -12.23 9.39 -0.68
CA PRO A 3 -10.98 9.78 -1.31
C PRO A 3 -10.46 8.67 -2.23
N SER A 4 -9.73 9.07 -3.27
CA SER A 4 -8.97 8.16 -4.12
C SER A 4 -7.47 8.24 -3.85
N VAL A 5 -6.76 7.21 -4.27
CA VAL A 5 -5.30 7.13 -4.30
C VAL A 5 -4.85 6.72 -5.71
N THR A 6 -3.63 7.07 -6.06
CA THR A 6 -2.98 6.73 -7.33
C THR A 6 -2.27 5.38 -7.23
N ASP A 7 -2.03 4.74 -8.38
CA ASP A 7 -1.28 3.48 -8.44
C ASP A 7 0.10 3.59 -7.79
N GLN A 8 0.77 4.74 -7.94
CA GLN A 8 2.07 5.00 -7.31
C GLN A 8 1.98 4.98 -5.78
N GLU A 9 0.98 5.66 -5.20
CA GLU A 9 0.75 5.65 -3.75
C GLU A 9 0.43 4.23 -3.25
N VAL A 10 -0.32 3.44 -4.02
CA VAL A 10 -0.62 2.04 -3.70
C VAL A 10 0.64 1.19 -3.69
N VAL A 11 1.50 1.34 -4.68
CA VAL A 11 2.79 0.62 -4.78
C VAL A 11 3.70 0.97 -3.60
N GLU A 12 3.79 2.25 -3.26
CA GLU A 12 4.59 2.72 -2.11
C GLU A 12 4.04 2.17 -0.79
N ALA A 13 2.73 2.21 -0.59
CA ALA A 13 2.08 1.67 0.60
C ALA A 13 2.24 0.15 0.73
N PHE A 14 2.11 -0.59 -0.39
CA PHE A 14 2.36 -2.02 -0.46
C PHE A 14 3.80 -2.32 0.00
N GLN A 15 4.78 -1.63 -0.58
CA GLN A 15 6.18 -1.81 -0.22
C GLN A 15 6.48 -1.42 1.22
N LEU A 16 5.88 -0.34 1.72
CA LEU A 16 6.03 0.13 3.09
C LEU A 16 5.63 -0.97 4.06
N LEU A 17 4.42 -1.51 3.94
CA LEU A 17 3.92 -2.54 4.84
C LEU A 17 4.75 -3.83 4.79
N CYS A 18 5.19 -4.22 3.59
CA CYS A 18 6.09 -5.36 3.42
C CYS A 18 7.42 -5.15 4.16
N LYS A 19 8.02 -3.96 4.04
CA LYS A 19 9.35 -3.65 4.59
C LYS A 19 9.33 -3.40 6.09
N THR A 20 8.27 -2.79 6.62
CA THR A 20 8.20 -2.42 8.04
C THR A 20 7.58 -3.50 8.91
N GLU A 21 6.50 -4.14 8.44
CA GLU A 21 5.72 -5.10 9.24
C GLU A 21 5.86 -6.55 8.75
N GLY A 22 6.50 -6.79 7.60
CA GLY A 22 6.63 -8.14 7.03
C GLY A 22 5.30 -8.73 6.56
N ILE A 23 4.29 -7.89 6.34
CA ILE A 23 2.96 -8.27 5.84
C ILE A 23 2.90 -7.92 4.36
N ILE A 24 2.52 -8.89 3.52
CA ILE A 24 2.26 -8.69 2.10
C ILE A 24 0.76 -8.44 1.93
N PRO A 25 0.29 -7.19 1.80
CA PRO A 25 -1.14 -6.90 1.67
C PRO A 25 -1.64 -7.23 0.26
N ALA A 26 -2.93 -7.54 0.13
CA ALA A 26 -3.56 -7.48 -1.18
C ALA A 26 -3.51 -6.05 -1.74
N LEU A 27 -3.45 -5.88 -3.07
CA LEU A 27 -3.41 -4.54 -3.67
C LEU A 27 -4.64 -3.70 -3.30
N GLU A 28 -5.82 -4.31 -3.16
CA GLU A 28 -7.03 -3.63 -2.72
C GLU A 28 -6.90 -3.13 -1.26
N SER A 29 -6.19 -3.86 -0.40
CA SER A 29 -5.89 -3.41 0.97
C SER A 29 -4.86 -2.28 0.98
N ALA A 30 -3.88 -2.32 0.08
CA ALA A 30 -2.87 -1.28 -0.05
C ALA A 30 -3.47 0.08 -0.45
N HIS A 31 -4.63 0.12 -1.12
CA HIS A 31 -5.36 1.37 -1.38
C HIS A 31 -5.75 2.10 -0.11
N ALA A 32 -6.31 1.38 0.87
CA ALA A 32 -6.68 1.99 2.15
C ALA A 32 -5.44 2.46 2.92
N LEU A 33 -4.35 1.69 2.86
CA LEU A 33 -3.10 2.04 3.53
C LEU A 33 -2.45 3.27 2.90
N ALA A 34 -2.44 3.36 1.57
CA ALA A 34 -1.93 4.51 0.83
C ALA A 34 -2.60 5.81 1.27
N TRP A 35 -3.92 5.78 1.46
CA TRP A 35 -4.65 6.93 1.97
C TRP A 35 -4.23 7.28 3.41
N VAL A 36 -4.16 6.28 4.30
CA VAL A 36 -3.74 6.52 5.71
C VAL A 36 -2.34 7.10 5.79
N VAL A 37 -1.40 6.63 4.96
CA VAL A 37 -0.02 7.14 4.92
C VAL A 37 0.01 8.59 4.41
N ARG A 38 -0.76 8.90 3.38
CA ARG A 38 -0.86 10.26 2.83
C ARG A 38 -1.41 11.25 3.85
N GLU A 39 -2.47 10.85 4.56
CA GLU A 39 -3.14 11.70 5.57
C GLU A 39 -2.52 11.58 6.98
N ALA A 40 -1.35 10.96 7.12
CA ALA A 40 -0.77 10.63 8.42
C ALA A 40 -0.59 11.85 9.35
N GLU A 41 -0.32 13.03 8.78
CA GLU A 41 -0.24 14.29 9.53
C GLU A 41 -1.59 14.71 10.13
N GLU A 42 -2.68 14.54 9.38
CA GLU A 42 -4.04 14.87 9.86
C GLU A 42 -4.59 13.82 10.84
N LEU A 43 -4.15 12.57 10.68
CA LEU A 43 -4.50 11.44 11.53
C LEU A 43 -3.61 11.35 12.79
N ARG A 44 -2.67 12.28 12.95
CA ARG A 44 -1.77 12.32 14.11
C ARG A 44 -2.59 12.31 15.41
N ASP A 45 -2.13 11.52 16.38
CA ASP A 45 -2.76 11.31 17.70
C ASP A 45 -4.14 10.61 17.69
N GLN A 46 -4.58 10.08 16.53
CA GLN A 46 -5.79 9.27 16.42
C GLN A 46 -5.47 7.77 16.35
N VAL A 47 -6.41 6.94 16.83
CA VAL A 47 -6.35 5.48 16.63
C VAL A 47 -7.10 5.14 15.35
N VAL A 48 -6.38 4.68 14.33
CA VAL A 48 -6.95 4.29 13.03
C VAL A 48 -7.10 2.78 12.96
N LEU A 49 -8.32 2.29 12.69
CA LEU A 49 -8.57 0.89 12.40
C LEU A 49 -8.73 0.70 10.89
N LEU A 50 -7.77 -0.01 10.28
CA LEU A 50 -7.77 -0.32 8.86
C LEU A 50 -8.11 -1.80 8.65
N ASN A 51 -8.98 -2.07 7.67
CA ASN A 51 -9.30 -3.43 7.27
C ASN A 51 -8.28 -3.95 6.22
N LEU A 52 -7.42 -4.87 6.62
CA LEU A 52 -6.59 -5.66 5.70
C LEU A 52 -7.43 -6.80 5.14
N SER A 53 -8.19 -6.52 4.10
CA SER A 53 -9.20 -7.41 3.53
C SER A 53 -8.63 -8.70 2.93
N GLY A 54 -7.34 -8.73 2.60
CA GLY A 54 -6.69 -9.90 2.03
C GLY A 54 -5.16 -9.85 2.06
N ARG A 55 -4.57 -10.99 1.74
CA ARG A 55 -3.12 -11.19 1.58
C ARG A 55 -2.73 -11.10 0.11
N GLY A 56 -1.52 -10.59 -0.15
CA GLY A 56 -1.02 -10.27 -1.49
C GLY A 56 -0.31 -11.40 -2.22
N ASP A 57 -0.44 -12.67 -1.81
CA ASP A 57 0.25 -13.80 -2.46
C ASP A 57 0.03 -13.84 -3.99
N LYS A 58 -1.17 -13.43 -4.45
CA LYS A 58 -1.51 -13.38 -5.88
C LYS A 58 -0.98 -12.14 -6.60
N ASP A 59 -0.72 -11.08 -5.84
CA ASP A 59 -0.31 -9.78 -6.35
C ASP A 59 1.21 -9.67 -6.47
N VAL A 60 1.96 -10.63 -5.92
CA VAL A 60 3.43 -10.63 -5.96
C VAL A 60 3.95 -10.59 -7.40
N ASP A 61 3.42 -11.41 -8.30
CA ASP A 61 3.88 -11.44 -9.70
C ASP A 61 3.66 -10.08 -10.39
N GLN A 62 2.46 -9.50 -10.22
CA GLN A 62 2.15 -8.17 -10.74
C GLN A 62 3.07 -7.10 -10.15
N MET A 63 3.33 -7.17 -8.84
CA MET A 63 4.22 -6.23 -8.17
C MET A 63 5.68 -6.42 -8.60
N MET A 64 6.11 -7.64 -8.90
CA MET A 64 7.44 -7.89 -9.47
C MET A 64 7.59 -7.26 -10.85
N ASP A 65 6.55 -7.28 -11.70
CA ASP A 65 6.59 -6.62 -13.00
C ASP A 65 6.62 -5.09 -12.86
N VAL A 66 5.76 -4.54 -12.00
CA VAL A 66 5.70 -3.10 -11.73
C VAL A 66 7.01 -2.56 -11.16
N LEU A 67 7.66 -3.33 -10.27
CA LEU A 67 8.91 -2.91 -9.63
C LEU A 67 10.17 -3.28 -10.42
N GLY A 68 10.11 -4.37 -11.18
CA GLY A 68 11.23 -4.89 -11.97
C GLY A 68 11.49 -4.09 -13.25
N THR A 69 10.55 -3.24 -13.68
CA THR A 69 10.74 -2.33 -14.82
C THR A 69 11.66 -1.14 -14.52
N ASP A 70 12.05 -0.93 -13.26
CA ASP A 70 12.95 0.16 -12.83
C ASP A 70 14.45 -0.17 -12.95
N ASN A 71 14.81 -1.19 -13.76
CA ASN A 71 16.21 -1.57 -14.05
C ASN A 71 16.78 -0.92 -15.33
N SER A 72 16.14 0.14 -15.83
CA SER A 72 16.69 0.96 -16.91
C SER A 72 17.20 2.28 -16.34
N GLN A 73 18.50 2.32 -15.98
CA GLN A 73 19.25 3.57 -15.97
C GLN A 73 19.30 4.16 -17.38
#